data_AF-A0A504Z4Y4-F1
#
_entry.id   AF-A0A504Z4Y4-F1
#
_cell.length_a   1.000
_cell.length_b   1.000
_cell.length_c   1.000
_cell.angle_alpha   90.00
_cell.angle_beta   90.00
_cell.angle_gamma   90.00
#
_symmetry.space_group_name_H-M   'P 1'
#
loop_
_entity.id
_entity.type
_entity.pdbx_description
1 polymer ?
#
loop_
_entity_poly.entity_id
_entity_poly.type
_entity_poly.pdbx_seq_one_letter_code
_entity_poly.pdbx_strand_id
1 'polypeptide(L)'
;MPTFAQYLQPEQEAKLREIAHKIIVDGKGILAADESTAVAQKATEQVLAFTYKALMDHHVYLEGTLLKPNMVTPGQACTKRASPEEIALATVTALQRTVPAAVPGITFLSGGQSEEEAAVNLCAINKVAGKKPWKLTFSYGRALQASVLAAWQGKPENVAKAQGALLKQAQVCGEASLGKYHGGLKGAAGDQSLFVASHAY
;
A
#
# COMPACT_ATOMS: atom_id res chain seq x y z
N MET A 1 13.05 -27.92 16.66
CA MET A 1 13.14 -26.59 17.30
C MET A 1 12.78 -25.55 16.26
N PRO A 2 11.95 -24.54 16.55
CA PRO A 2 11.71 -23.47 15.58
C PRO A 2 13.00 -22.67 15.47
N THR A 3 13.62 -22.68 14.29
CA THR A 3 14.68 -21.74 13.94
C THR A 3 14.02 -20.37 13.78
N PHE A 4 14.15 -19.51 14.78
CA PHE A 4 13.91 -18.08 14.61
C PHE A 4 14.74 -17.59 13.42
N ALA A 5 14.20 -16.68 12.60
CA ALA A 5 14.94 -16.08 11.51
C ALA A 5 16.30 -15.58 12.04
N GLN A 6 17.40 -16.08 11.47
CA GLN A 6 18.72 -15.54 11.78
C GLN A 6 18.70 -14.05 11.41
N TYR A 7 18.95 -13.19 12.41
CA TYR A 7 19.18 -11.78 12.15
C TYR A 7 20.34 -11.63 11.16
N LEU A 8 20.22 -10.63 10.29
CA LEU A 8 21.23 -10.31 9.29
C LEU A 8 22.57 -10.06 9.99
N GLN A 9 23.64 -10.60 9.41
CA GLN A 9 24.99 -10.30 9.90
C GLN A 9 25.30 -8.82 9.67
N PRO A 10 26.19 -8.19 10.48
CA PRO A 10 26.52 -6.77 10.32
C PRO A 10 26.95 -6.38 8.91
N GLU A 11 27.63 -7.28 8.19
CA GLU A 11 28.00 -7.09 6.78
C GLU A 11 26.78 -7.06 5.85
N GLN A 12 25.80 -7.94 6.09
CA GLN A 12 24.55 -7.97 5.34
C GLN A 12 23.71 -6.72 5.62
N GLU A 13 23.68 -6.26 6.88
CA GLU A 13 23.04 -4.99 7.26
C GLU A 13 23.71 -3.78 6.59
N ALA A 14 25.05 -3.72 6.60
CA ALA A 14 25.81 -2.65 5.96
C ALA A 14 25.55 -2.61 4.45
N LYS A 15 25.54 -3.77 3.80
CA LYS A 15 25.22 -3.90 2.38
C LYS A 15 23.78 -3.49 2.07
N LEU A 16 22.82 -3.86 2.91
CA LEU A 16 21.42 -3.45 2.77
C LEU A 16 21.27 -1.93 2.94
N ARG A 17 21.98 -1.32 3.90
CA ARG A 17 22.01 0.14 4.07
C ARG A 17 22.59 0.82 2.83
N GLU A 18 23.70 0.34 2.30
CA GLU A 18 24.32 0.89 1.09
C GLU A 18 23.37 0.81 -0.11
N ILE A 19 22.70 -0.33 -0.30
CA ILE A 19 21.70 -0.51 -1.35
C ILE A 19 20.51 0.43 -1.14
N ALA A 20 20.01 0.55 0.09
CA ALA A 20 18.91 1.46 0.41
C ALA A 20 19.28 2.92 0.11
N HIS A 21 20.48 3.36 0.49
CA HIS A 21 20.98 4.71 0.18
C HIS A 21 21.09 4.97 -1.33
N LYS A 22 21.41 3.96 -2.14
CA LYS A 22 21.44 4.10 -3.60
C LYS A 22 20.05 4.25 -4.24
N ILE A 23 19.00 3.80 -3.56
CA ILE A 23 17.61 3.81 -4.06
C ILE A 23 16.84 5.03 -3.54
N ILE A 24 17.31 5.65 -2.46
CA ILE A 24 16.71 6.84 -1.86
C ILE A 24 17.30 8.08 -2.52
N VAL A 25 16.44 9.04 -2.88
CA VAL A 25 16.90 10.39 -3.26
C VAL A 25 17.20 11.18 -1.98
N ASP A 26 18.38 11.79 -1.93
CA ASP A 26 18.84 12.60 -0.79
C ASP A 26 17.80 13.65 -0.38
N GLY A 27 17.46 13.66 0.92
CA GLY A 27 16.48 14.58 1.51
C GLY A 27 15.02 14.36 1.11
N LYS A 28 14.74 13.31 0.33
CA LYS A 28 13.42 13.07 -0.29
C LYS A 28 12.78 11.75 0.18
N GLY A 29 13.58 10.75 0.56
CA GLY A 29 13.07 9.44 0.98
C GLY A 29 12.55 8.61 -0.20
N ILE A 30 12.11 7.38 0.05
CA ILE A 30 11.76 6.40 -1.01
C ILE A 30 10.48 6.76 -1.81
N LEU A 31 9.68 7.71 -1.32
CA LEU A 31 8.35 8.06 -1.85
C LEU A 31 8.29 9.42 -2.56
N ALA A 32 9.35 10.22 -2.54
CA ALA A 32 9.39 11.55 -3.17
C ALA A 32 9.83 11.49 -4.64
N ALA A 33 9.15 10.59 -5.34
CA ALA A 33 9.12 10.40 -6.78
C ALA A 33 8.35 11.54 -7.47
N ASP A 34 8.78 11.98 -8.67
CA ASP A 34 8.04 12.88 -9.57
C ASP A 34 7.50 12.15 -10.82
N GLU A 35 7.70 10.84 -10.87
CA GLU A 35 7.34 9.95 -11.95
C GLU A 35 5.84 9.92 -12.22
N SER A 36 5.48 9.82 -13.50
CA SER A 36 4.10 9.61 -13.93
C SER A 36 3.57 8.23 -13.56
N THR A 37 2.25 8.08 -13.52
CA THR A 37 1.57 6.78 -13.31
C THR A 37 2.06 5.69 -14.27
N ALA A 38 2.37 6.02 -15.53
CA ALA A 38 2.87 5.07 -16.51
C ALA A 38 4.27 4.53 -16.15
N VAL A 39 5.15 5.40 -15.65
CA VAL A 39 6.48 5.00 -15.19
C VAL A 39 6.37 4.14 -13.93
N ALA A 40 5.51 4.54 -12.98
CA ALA A 40 5.21 3.74 -11.79
C ALA A 40 4.64 2.35 -12.15
N GLN A 41 3.78 2.27 -13.17
CA GLN A 41 3.23 1.00 -13.66
C GLN A 41 4.35 0.10 -14.20
N LYS A 42 5.21 0.64 -15.07
CA LYS A 42 6.34 -0.10 -15.64
C LYS A 42 7.29 -0.62 -14.57
N ALA A 43 7.63 0.22 -13.59
CA ALA A 43 8.48 -0.18 -12.47
C ALA A 43 7.82 -1.28 -11.62
N THR A 44 6.52 -1.14 -11.33
CA THR A 44 5.74 -2.14 -10.59
C THR A 44 5.72 -3.48 -11.34
N GLU A 45 5.49 -3.48 -12.65
CA GLU A 45 5.50 -4.69 -13.47
C GLU A 45 6.88 -5.39 -13.43
N GLN A 46 7.96 -4.61 -13.56
CA GLN A 46 9.32 -5.16 -13.51
C GLN A 46 9.63 -5.78 -12.14
N VAL A 47 9.36 -5.07 -11.05
CA VAL A 47 9.62 -5.56 -9.69
C VAL A 47 8.81 -6.82 -9.39
N LEU A 48 7.53 -6.85 -9.74
CA LEU A 48 6.68 -8.02 -9.48
C LEU A 48 7.10 -9.23 -10.32
N ALA A 49 7.52 -9.03 -11.59
CA ALA A 49 8.04 -10.11 -12.42
C ALA A 49 9.30 -10.75 -11.81
N PHE A 50 10.26 -9.94 -11.36
CA PHE A 50 11.46 -10.46 -10.68
C PHE A 50 11.12 -11.11 -9.34
N THR A 51 10.18 -10.55 -8.58
CA THR A 51 9.72 -11.11 -7.31
C THR A 51 9.13 -12.50 -7.50
N TYR A 52 8.18 -12.68 -8.43
CA TYR A 52 7.57 -14.00 -8.65
C TYR A 52 8.53 -14.99 -9.28
N LYS A 53 9.47 -14.54 -10.13
CA LYS A 53 10.57 -15.40 -10.61
C LYS A 53 11.38 -15.95 -9.43
N ALA A 54 11.81 -15.09 -8.52
CA ALA A 54 12.55 -15.50 -7.34
C ALA A 54 11.74 -16.46 -6.44
N LEU A 55 10.45 -16.17 -6.20
CA LEU A 55 9.59 -17.06 -5.42
C LEU A 55 9.48 -18.46 -6.07
N MET A 56 9.38 -18.55 -7.39
CA MET A 56 9.35 -19.83 -8.11
C MET A 56 10.69 -20.57 -8.03
N ASP A 57 11.81 -19.87 -8.20
CA ASP A 57 13.16 -20.45 -8.10
C ASP A 57 13.43 -21.02 -6.70
N HIS A 58 12.82 -20.43 -5.68
CA HIS A 58 12.91 -20.87 -4.29
C HIS A 58 11.77 -21.83 -3.89
N HIS A 59 11.00 -22.33 -4.85
CA HIS A 59 9.92 -23.31 -4.64
C HIS A 59 8.87 -22.87 -3.61
N VAL A 60 8.57 -21.57 -3.56
CA VAL A 60 7.56 -21.03 -2.64
C VAL A 60 6.16 -21.46 -3.06
N TYR A 61 5.40 -22.02 -2.11
CA TYR A 61 3.99 -22.39 -2.29
C TYR A 61 3.09 -21.15 -2.31
N LEU A 62 2.74 -20.67 -3.51
CA LEU A 62 2.08 -19.37 -3.72
C LEU A 62 0.67 -19.29 -3.11
N GLU A 63 -0.05 -20.40 -3.06
CA GLU A 63 -1.38 -20.50 -2.45
C GLU A 63 -1.34 -20.21 -0.94
N GLY A 64 -0.18 -20.38 -0.31
CA GLY A 64 0.09 -20.02 1.09
C GLY A 64 0.64 -18.61 1.30
N THR A 65 0.65 -17.75 0.27
CA THR A 65 1.22 -16.40 0.35
C THR A 65 0.18 -15.29 0.23
N LEU A 66 0.55 -14.08 0.61
CA LEU A 66 -0.17 -12.85 0.26
C LEU A 66 0.83 -11.87 -0.33
N LEU A 67 0.39 -11.08 -1.30
CA LEU A 67 1.18 -9.97 -1.84
C LEU A 67 0.73 -8.67 -1.19
N LYS A 68 1.67 -7.88 -0.68
CA LYS A 68 1.41 -6.52 -0.18
C LYS A 68 2.15 -5.49 -1.05
N PRO A 69 1.59 -5.10 -2.21
CA PRO A 69 2.22 -4.14 -3.10
C PRO A 69 1.72 -2.72 -2.81
N ASN A 70 2.41 -1.73 -3.37
CA ASN A 70 1.86 -0.40 -3.59
C ASN A 70 0.73 -0.43 -4.62
N MET A 71 -0.18 0.55 -4.55
CA MET A 71 -1.01 0.91 -5.70
C MET A 71 -0.15 1.62 -6.75
N VAL A 72 -0.53 1.57 -8.02
CA VAL A 72 0.15 2.28 -9.09
C VAL A 72 -0.35 3.72 -9.13
N THR A 73 0.36 4.60 -8.44
CA THR A 73 0.06 6.03 -8.32
C THR A 73 1.17 6.87 -8.94
N PRO A 74 0.90 8.10 -9.39
CA PRO A 74 1.99 9.03 -9.71
C PRO A 74 2.79 9.34 -8.44
N GLY A 75 4.04 9.75 -8.63
CA GLY A 75 4.91 10.17 -7.54
C GLY A 75 4.32 11.34 -6.73
N GLN A 76 4.72 11.46 -5.47
CA GLN A 76 4.27 12.54 -4.58
C GLN A 76 4.51 13.94 -5.16
N ALA A 77 5.66 14.13 -5.81
CA ALA A 77 6.06 15.39 -6.44
C ALA A 77 5.56 15.54 -7.89
N CYS A 78 4.85 14.54 -8.42
CA CYS A 78 4.33 14.59 -9.78
C CYS A 78 3.22 15.64 -9.88
N THR A 79 3.39 16.62 -10.77
CA THR A 79 2.43 17.70 -10.98
C THR A 79 1.12 17.22 -11.61
N LYS A 80 1.17 16.13 -12.38
CA LYS A 80 0.00 15.49 -12.95
C LYS A 80 -0.53 14.42 -12.00
N ARG A 81 -1.62 14.75 -11.31
CA ARG A 81 -2.38 13.78 -10.50
C ARG A 81 -3.16 12.83 -11.41
N ALA A 82 -3.43 11.64 -10.91
CA ALA A 82 -4.23 10.63 -11.59
C ALA A 82 -5.56 10.45 -10.85
N SER A 83 -6.63 10.18 -11.60
CA SER A 83 -7.92 9.84 -11.00
C SER A 83 -7.88 8.47 -10.33
N PRO A 84 -8.80 8.17 -9.40
CA PRO A 84 -8.92 6.83 -8.82
C PRO A 84 -9.10 5.73 -9.87
N GLU A 85 -9.83 6.01 -10.95
CA GLU A 85 -10.06 5.08 -12.07
C GLU A 85 -8.78 4.82 -12.87
N GLU A 86 -7.97 5.86 -13.12
CA GLU A 86 -6.66 5.72 -13.78
C GLU A 86 -5.70 4.90 -12.92
N ILE A 87 -5.63 5.19 -11.61
CA ILE A 87 -4.84 4.42 -10.63
C ILE A 87 -5.30 2.97 -10.60
N ALA A 88 -6.62 2.76 -10.57
CA ALA A 88 -7.22 1.44 -10.51
C ALA A 88 -6.90 0.60 -11.75
N LEU A 89 -7.07 1.18 -12.94
CA LEU A 89 -6.78 0.50 -14.19
C LEU A 89 -5.29 0.15 -14.31
N ALA A 90 -4.40 1.11 -14.00
CA ALA A 90 -2.96 0.89 -14.03
C ALA A 90 -2.53 -0.20 -13.03
N THR A 91 -3.10 -0.18 -11.83
CA THR A 91 -2.84 -1.17 -10.78
C THR A 91 -3.29 -2.57 -11.20
N VAL A 92 -4.56 -2.72 -11.61
CA VAL A 92 -5.09 -4.03 -12.02
C VAL A 92 -4.35 -4.57 -13.24
N THR A 93 -3.99 -3.71 -14.19
CA THR A 93 -3.20 -4.11 -15.37
C THR A 93 -1.83 -4.63 -14.98
N ALA A 94 -1.10 -3.93 -14.09
CA ALA A 94 0.21 -4.37 -13.63
C ALA A 94 0.14 -5.72 -12.92
N LEU A 95 -0.89 -5.92 -12.08
CA LEU A 95 -1.11 -7.19 -11.37
C LEU A 95 -1.45 -8.33 -12.35
N GLN A 96 -2.36 -8.08 -13.30
CA GLN A 96 -2.74 -9.04 -14.34
C GLN A 96 -1.56 -9.53 -15.18
N ARG A 97 -0.56 -8.67 -15.39
CA ARG A 97 0.62 -9.00 -16.19
C ARG A 97 1.69 -9.79 -15.43
N THR A 98 1.63 -9.84 -14.10
CA THR A 98 2.80 -10.27 -13.29
C THR A 98 2.48 -11.23 -12.14
N VAL A 99 1.27 -11.18 -11.58
CA VAL A 99 0.90 -12.02 -10.42
C VAL A 99 0.31 -13.33 -10.93
N PRO A 100 0.80 -14.50 -10.48
CA PRO A 100 0.15 -15.78 -10.79
C PRO A 100 -1.21 -15.91 -10.10
N ALA A 101 -2.18 -16.55 -10.77
CA ALA A 101 -3.53 -16.76 -10.23
C ALA A 101 -3.58 -17.65 -8.97
N ALA A 102 -2.51 -18.41 -8.68
CA ALA A 102 -2.38 -19.24 -7.48
C ALA A 102 -2.31 -18.43 -6.18
N VAL A 103 -1.88 -17.16 -6.24
CA VAL A 103 -1.89 -16.29 -5.07
C VAL A 103 -3.36 -16.09 -4.63
N PRO A 104 -3.71 -16.23 -3.34
CA PRO A 104 -5.10 -16.08 -2.89
C PRO A 104 -5.55 -14.61 -2.76
N GLY A 105 -4.62 -13.71 -2.45
CA GLY A 105 -4.97 -12.33 -2.14
C GLY A 105 -3.83 -11.32 -2.26
N ILE A 106 -4.24 -10.09 -2.55
CA ILE A 106 -3.41 -8.90 -2.64
C ILE A 106 -3.94 -7.90 -1.60
N THR A 107 -3.09 -7.55 -0.66
CA THR A 107 -3.42 -6.70 0.49
C THR A 107 -2.63 -5.38 0.38
N PHE A 108 -3.19 -4.37 -0.30
CA PHE A 108 -2.46 -3.13 -0.61
C PHE A 108 -1.96 -2.40 0.64
N LEU A 109 -0.76 -1.84 0.56
CA LEU A 109 -0.30 -0.81 1.50
C LEU A 109 -0.89 0.55 1.12
N SER A 110 -1.14 1.41 2.11
CA SER A 110 -1.65 2.77 1.86
C SER A 110 -0.56 3.74 1.41
N GLY A 111 0.71 3.48 1.73
CA GLY A 111 1.80 4.41 1.47
C GLY A 111 1.58 5.73 2.19
N GLY A 112 1.76 6.84 1.49
CA GLY A 112 1.49 8.21 1.97
C GLY A 112 0.10 8.76 1.65
N GLN A 113 -0.80 7.94 1.10
CA GLN A 113 -2.18 8.35 0.80
C GLN A 113 -2.93 8.71 2.09
N SER A 114 -3.88 9.64 1.99
CA SER A 114 -4.83 9.92 3.07
C SER A 114 -5.75 8.73 3.35
N GLU A 115 -6.51 8.79 4.46
CA GLU A 115 -7.53 7.79 4.79
C GLU A 115 -8.59 7.67 3.68
N GLU A 116 -9.05 8.81 3.15
CA GLU A 116 -10.05 8.85 2.08
C GLU A 116 -9.46 8.41 0.72
N GLU A 117 -8.28 8.90 0.35
CA GLU A 117 -7.64 8.53 -0.93
C GLU A 117 -7.42 7.01 -1.01
N ALA A 118 -6.91 6.40 0.07
CA ALA A 118 -6.67 4.96 0.12
C ALA A 118 -7.96 4.13 0.01
N ALA A 119 -9.08 4.62 0.55
CA ALA A 119 -10.38 3.98 0.46
C ALA A 119 -10.99 4.13 -0.95
N VAL A 120 -10.95 5.33 -1.51
CA VAL A 120 -11.48 5.62 -2.86
C VAL A 120 -10.71 4.84 -3.91
N ASN A 121 -9.37 4.80 -3.84
CA ASN A 121 -8.54 4.06 -4.78
C ASN A 121 -8.77 2.54 -4.69
N LEU A 122 -8.86 1.98 -3.47
CA LEU A 122 -9.19 0.55 -3.30
C LEU A 122 -10.57 0.20 -3.84
N CYS A 123 -11.55 1.09 -3.65
CA CYS A 123 -12.89 0.93 -4.18
C CYS A 123 -12.88 0.93 -5.72
N ALA A 124 -12.17 1.88 -6.34
CA ALA A 124 -12.01 1.94 -7.78
C ALA A 124 -11.33 0.68 -8.34
N ILE A 125 -10.27 0.18 -7.68
CA ILE A 125 -9.59 -1.08 -8.02
C ILE A 125 -10.57 -2.26 -8.06
N ASN A 126 -11.43 -2.38 -7.06
CA ASN A 126 -12.42 -3.46 -6.99
C ASN A 126 -13.53 -3.31 -8.05
N LYS A 127 -13.81 -2.10 -8.53
CA LYS A 127 -14.79 -1.80 -9.59
C LYS A 127 -14.26 -2.01 -11.01
N VAL A 128 -12.94 -2.12 -11.22
CA VAL A 128 -12.36 -2.35 -12.56
C VAL A 128 -12.96 -3.60 -13.19
N ALA A 129 -13.48 -3.49 -14.41
CA ALA A 129 -14.02 -4.64 -15.14
C ALA A 129 -12.91 -5.64 -15.54
N GLY A 130 -13.25 -6.93 -15.58
CA GLY A 130 -12.33 -7.99 -16.02
C GLY A 130 -11.81 -8.91 -14.92
N LYS A 131 -10.96 -9.87 -15.33
CA LYS A 131 -10.48 -10.97 -14.49
C LYS A 131 -9.56 -10.47 -13.38
N LYS A 132 -9.94 -10.72 -12.13
CA LYS A 132 -9.14 -10.46 -10.94
C LYS A 132 -9.19 -11.75 -10.10
N PRO A 133 -8.33 -12.75 -10.39
CA PRO A 133 -8.42 -14.05 -9.73
C PRO A 133 -8.03 -14.01 -8.24
N TRP A 134 -7.47 -12.90 -7.77
CA TRP A 134 -7.10 -12.63 -6.38
C TRP A 134 -8.21 -11.85 -5.66
N LYS A 135 -8.31 -12.03 -4.34
CA LYS A 135 -8.98 -11.03 -3.49
C LYS A 135 -8.15 -9.75 -3.44
N LEU A 136 -8.77 -8.59 -3.67
CA LEU A 136 -8.12 -7.29 -3.61
C LEU A 136 -8.61 -6.53 -2.37
N THR A 137 -7.76 -6.44 -1.35
CA THR A 137 -8.12 -5.85 -0.05
C THR A 137 -6.98 -4.98 0.49
N PHE A 138 -7.08 -4.53 1.73
CA PHE A 138 -6.16 -3.60 2.37
C PHE A 138 -5.28 -4.26 3.44
N SER A 139 -4.08 -3.72 3.61
CA SER A 139 -3.22 -3.91 4.78
C SER A 139 -2.66 -2.55 5.18
N TYR A 140 -3.53 -1.74 5.79
CA TYR A 140 -3.29 -0.32 6.08
C TYR A 140 -2.78 -0.10 7.50
N GLY A 141 -1.74 0.74 7.61
CA GLY A 141 -1.29 1.32 8.87
C GLY A 141 -1.88 2.72 9.03
N ARG A 142 -1.20 3.73 8.50
CA ARG A 142 -1.62 5.15 8.62
C ARG A 142 -3.05 5.39 8.14
N ALA A 143 -3.44 4.85 6.98
CA ALA A 143 -4.80 5.03 6.44
C ALA A 143 -5.91 4.30 7.24
N LEU A 144 -5.58 3.54 8.28
CA LEU A 144 -6.54 2.96 9.21
C LEU A 144 -6.53 3.66 10.59
N GLN A 145 -5.44 4.36 10.91
CA GLN A 145 -5.13 4.80 12.28
C GLN A 145 -4.98 6.31 12.44
N ALA A 146 -4.88 7.10 11.36
CA ALA A 146 -4.60 8.53 11.48
C ALA A 146 -5.68 9.28 12.28
N SER A 147 -6.95 9.09 11.93
CA SER A 147 -8.07 9.66 12.69
C SER A 147 -8.20 9.06 14.09
N VAL A 148 -7.79 7.79 14.28
CA VAL A 148 -7.79 7.11 15.58
C VAL A 148 -6.80 7.78 16.54
N LEU A 149 -5.56 7.98 16.09
CA LEU A 149 -4.51 8.63 16.87
C LEU A 149 -4.87 10.10 17.16
N ALA A 150 -5.42 10.81 16.18
CA ALA A 150 -5.90 12.19 16.36
C ALA A 150 -7.05 12.30 17.37
N ALA A 151 -7.95 11.30 17.41
CA ALA A 151 -9.03 11.23 18.38
C ALA A 151 -8.54 10.86 19.78
N TRP A 152 -7.57 9.95 19.88
CA TRP A 152 -7.05 9.44 21.16
C TRP A 152 -6.20 10.48 21.90
N GLN A 153 -5.22 11.09 21.22
CA GLN A 153 -4.26 12.02 21.81
C GLN A 153 -3.46 11.45 23.00
N GLY A 154 -3.36 10.12 23.13
CA GLY A 154 -2.70 9.47 24.27
C GLY A 154 -3.48 9.55 25.59
N LYS A 155 -4.74 10.03 25.56
CA LYS A 155 -5.55 10.30 26.76
C LYS A 155 -6.50 9.14 27.07
N PRO A 156 -6.46 8.53 28.28
CA PRO A 156 -7.35 7.43 28.65
C PRO A 156 -8.84 7.76 28.48
N GLU A 157 -9.25 8.99 28.77
CA GLU A 157 -10.63 9.46 28.62
C GLU A 157 -11.13 9.45 27.16
N ASN A 158 -10.23 9.44 26.17
CA ASN A 158 -10.57 9.44 24.75
C ASN A 158 -10.65 8.05 24.12
N VAL A 159 -10.42 6.97 24.87
CA VAL A 159 -10.37 5.59 24.32
C VAL A 159 -11.65 5.26 23.54
N ALA A 160 -12.82 5.54 24.11
CA ALA A 160 -14.11 5.26 23.44
C ALA A 160 -14.26 6.04 22.12
N LYS A 161 -13.82 7.30 22.09
CA LYS A 161 -13.84 8.14 20.89
C LYS A 161 -12.90 7.59 19.81
N ALA A 162 -11.71 7.14 20.19
CA ALA A 162 -10.74 6.55 19.28
C ALA A 162 -11.21 5.20 18.71
N GLN A 163 -11.84 4.36 19.53
CA GLN A 163 -12.47 3.11 19.09
C GLN A 163 -13.60 3.38 18.09
N GLY A 164 -14.42 4.41 18.32
CA GLY A 164 -15.44 4.84 17.35
C GLY A 164 -14.85 5.26 16.00
N ALA A 165 -13.73 5.99 16.01
CA ALA A 165 -13.00 6.33 14.79
C ALA A 165 -12.44 5.09 14.06
N LEU A 166 -11.90 4.12 14.80
CA LEU A 166 -11.37 2.87 14.24
C LEU A 166 -12.47 2.05 13.58
N LEU A 167 -13.63 1.89 14.23
CA LEU A 167 -14.77 1.16 13.67
C LEU A 167 -15.26 1.80 12.38
N LYS A 168 -15.39 3.13 12.35
CA LYS A 168 -15.76 3.87 11.14
C LYS A 168 -14.75 3.61 10.01
N GLN A 169 -13.46 3.70 10.31
CA GLN A 169 -12.42 3.52 9.29
C GLN A 169 -12.33 2.07 8.80
N ALA A 170 -12.51 1.10 9.69
CA ALA A 170 -12.58 -0.32 9.33
C ALA A 170 -13.79 -0.62 8.44
N GLN A 171 -14.95 -0.01 8.70
CA GLN A 171 -16.14 -0.14 7.85
C GLN A 171 -15.87 0.43 6.46
N VAL A 172 -15.31 1.63 6.37
CA VAL A 172 -14.96 2.27 5.08
C VAL A 172 -13.99 1.42 4.27
N CYS A 173 -12.92 0.91 4.90
CA CYS A 173 -11.96 0.02 4.24
C CYS A 173 -12.62 -1.30 3.79
N GLY A 174 -13.53 -1.84 4.61
CA GLY A 174 -14.34 -3.01 4.28
C GLY A 174 -15.22 -2.79 3.05
N GLU A 175 -16.00 -1.70 3.02
CA GLU A 175 -16.84 -1.34 1.88
C GLU A 175 -16.01 -1.07 0.61
N ALA A 176 -14.85 -0.44 0.74
CA ALA A 176 -13.92 -0.22 -0.36
C ALA A 176 -13.39 -1.55 -0.94
N SER A 177 -13.06 -2.53 -0.09
CA SER A 177 -12.65 -3.88 -0.53
C SER A 177 -13.75 -4.64 -1.29
N LEU A 178 -15.00 -4.24 -1.12
CA LEU A 178 -16.16 -4.78 -1.84
C LEU A 178 -16.54 -3.96 -3.08
N GLY A 179 -15.85 -2.84 -3.36
CA GLY A 179 -16.23 -1.91 -4.42
C GLY A 179 -17.55 -1.19 -4.14
N LYS A 180 -17.95 -1.04 -2.87
CA LYS A 180 -19.24 -0.46 -2.44
C LYS A 180 -19.09 0.89 -1.73
N TYR A 181 -17.86 1.37 -1.55
CA TYR A 181 -17.64 2.67 -0.95
C TYR A 181 -17.97 3.79 -1.95
N HIS A 182 -18.64 4.84 -1.48
CA HIS A 182 -19.14 5.96 -2.29
C HIS A 182 -18.43 7.29 -2.00
N GLY A 183 -17.37 7.28 -1.19
CA GLY A 183 -16.68 8.49 -0.76
C GLY A 183 -17.43 9.25 0.34
N GLY A 184 -16.82 10.34 0.80
CA GLY A 184 -17.40 11.26 1.78
C GLY A 184 -16.93 11.01 3.21
N LEU A 185 -15.76 10.38 3.41
CA LEU A 185 -15.19 10.21 4.74
C LEU A 185 -14.82 11.57 5.33
N LYS A 186 -15.69 12.08 6.19
CA LYS A 186 -15.35 13.18 7.10
C LYS A 186 -14.76 12.58 8.36
N GLY A 187 -13.43 12.59 8.45
CA GLY A 187 -12.63 12.17 9.61
C GLY A 187 -11.72 13.31 10.10
N ALA A 188 -11.22 13.22 11.33
CA ALA A 188 -10.33 14.24 11.90
C ALA A 188 -9.03 14.42 11.08
N ALA A 189 -8.60 13.36 10.38
CA ALA A 189 -7.47 13.37 9.45
C ALA A 189 -7.84 12.77 8.07
N GLY A 190 -9.14 12.72 7.73
CA GLY A 190 -9.66 11.97 6.58
C GLY A 190 -9.03 12.34 5.23
N ASP A 191 -8.89 13.65 5.00
CA ASP A 191 -8.36 14.22 3.75
C ASP A 191 -6.88 14.63 3.86
N GLN A 192 -6.26 14.49 5.03
CA GLN A 192 -4.89 14.92 5.23
C GLN A 192 -3.92 13.94 4.57
N SER A 193 -3.00 14.45 3.74
CA SER A 193 -1.88 13.64 3.26
C SER A 193 -1.13 13.06 4.45
N LEU A 194 -0.93 11.74 4.43
CA LEU A 194 -0.24 11.03 5.50
C LEU A 194 1.25 10.86 5.20
N PHE A 195 1.73 11.51 4.14
CA PHE A 195 3.15 11.57 3.82
C PHE A 195 3.92 12.44 4.80
N VAL A 196 5.08 11.94 5.19
CA VAL A 196 6.03 12.65 6.02
C VAL A 196 7.33 12.74 5.22
N ALA A 197 7.70 13.96 4.83
CA ALA A 197 8.95 14.22 4.14
C ALA A 197 10.13 13.77 5.03
N SER A 198 11.13 13.14 4.42
CA SER A 198 12.33 12.64 5.13
C SER A 198 12.06 11.60 6.22
N HIS A 199 10.93 10.88 6.17
CA HIS A 199 10.71 9.75 7.06
C HIS A 199 11.72 8.63 6.75
N ALA A 200 12.67 8.43 7.65
CA ALA A 200 13.56 7.28 7.62
C ALA A 200 12.79 6.06 8.17
N TYR A 201 12.66 5.01 7.36
CA TYR A 201 12.20 3.70 7.82
C TYR A 201 13.36 2.91 8.40
#